data_AF-A0A0D3L9N8-F1
#
_entry.id   AF-A0A0D3L9N8-F1
#
_cell.length_a   1.000
_cell.length_b   1.000
_cell.length_c   1.000
_cell.angle_alpha   90.00
_cell.angle_beta   90.00
_cell.angle_gamma   90.00
#
_symmetry.space_group_name_H-M   'P 1'
#
loop_
_entity.id
_entity.type
_entity.pdbx_description
1 polymer ?
#
loop_
_entity_poly.entity_id
_entity_poly.type
_entity_poly.pdbx_seq_one_letter_code
_entity_poly.pdbx_strand_id
1 'polypeptide(L)' 'MKRRRNIDKLIRISVILGCIGLFCVLLFLLAGFEAWSVGVGVFFGFPILLVAIVLYVIAVVRDLKKHEVIHD' A
#
# COMPACT_ATOMS: atom_id res chain seq x y z
N MET A 1 20.81 1.02 13.47
CA MET A 1 20.71 1.56 12.07
C MET A 1 20.03 0.62 11.05
N LYS A 2 20.25 -0.71 11.08
CA LYS A 2 19.70 -1.68 10.09
C LYS A 2 18.15 -1.75 10.03
N ARG A 3 17.46 -1.60 11.18
CA ARG A 3 15.99 -1.64 11.27
C ARG A 3 15.25 -0.41 10.72
N ARG A 4 15.78 0.82 10.89
CA ARG A 4 15.16 2.03 10.28
C ARG A 4 15.13 1.90 8.76
N ARG A 5 16.26 1.49 8.16
CA ARG A 5 16.34 1.14 6.72
C ARG A 5 15.31 0.10 6.28
N ASN A 6 14.89 -0.82 7.15
CA ASN A 6 13.85 -1.80 6.81
C ASN A 6 12.44 -1.20 6.88
N ILE A 7 12.17 -0.28 7.83
CA ILE A 7 10.92 0.47 7.89
C ILE A 7 10.80 1.37 6.66
N ASP A 8 11.85 2.11 6.32
CA ASP A 8 11.89 2.97 5.13
C ASP A 8 11.65 2.17 3.84
N LYS A 9 12.26 0.99 3.73
CA LYS A 9 12.03 0.08 2.60
C LYS A 9 10.59 -0.43 2.58
N LEU A 10 10.02 -0.80 3.73
CA LEU A 10 8.67 -1.32 3.82
C LEU A 10 7.66 -0.25 3.41
N ILE A 11 7.82 0.99 3.92
CA ILE A 11 7.02 2.15 3.55
C ILE A 11 7.14 2.40 2.03
N ARG A 12 8.36 2.42 1.50
CA ARG A 12 8.57 2.65 0.07
C ARG A 12 7.90 1.59 -0.81
N ILE A 13 7.97 0.31 -0.42
CA ILE A 13 7.30 -0.79 -1.12
C ILE A 13 5.78 -0.61 -1.05
N SER A 14 5.22 -0.31 0.14
CA SER A 14 3.78 -0.07 0.27
C SER A 14 3.29 1.12 -0.57
N VAL A 15 4.08 2.20 -0.65
CA VAL A 15 3.73 3.36 -1.49
C VAL A 15 3.75 2.99 -2.98
N ILE A 16 4.79 2.28 -3.44
CA ILE A 16 4.86 1.82 -4.84
C ILE A 16 3.68 0.91 -5.17
N LEU A 17 3.38 -0.04 -4.28
CA LEU A 17 2.27 -0.97 -4.45
C LEU A 17 0.92 -0.24 -4.46
N GLY A 18 0.76 0.76 -3.58
CA GLY A 18 -0.41 1.63 -3.55
C GLY A 18 -0.59 2.42 -4.84
N CYS A 19 0.48 3.00 -5.38
CA CYS A 19 0.44 3.70 -6.68
C CYS A 19 0.03 2.76 -7.82
N ILE A 20 0.54 1.53 -7.85
CA ILE A 20 0.16 0.52 -8.86
C ILE A 20 -1.32 0.17 -8.72
N GLY A 21 -1.81 -0.08 -7.51
CA GLY A 21 -3.21 -0.39 -7.27
C GLY A 21 -4.15 0.78 -7.63
N LEU A 22 -3.77 2.02 -7.28
CA LEU A 22 -4.51 3.23 -7.68
C LEU A 22 -4.53 3.40 -9.19
N PHE A 23 -3.43 3.11 -9.88
CA PHE A 23 -3.37 3.17 -11.33
C PHE A 23 -4.32 2.15 -11.97
N CYS A 24 -4.38 0.91 -11.46
CA CYS A 24 -5.34 -0.09 -11.91
C CYS A 24 -6.80 0.35 -11.69
N VAL A 25 -7.11 0.96 -10.54
CA VAL A 25 -8.46 1.49 -10.26
C VAL A 25 -8.78 2.69 -11.15
N LEU A 26 -7.80 3.55 -11.42
CA LEU A 26 -7.97 4.69 -12.33
C LEU A 26 -8.25 4.22 -13.76
N LEU A 27 -7.52 3.21 -14.25
CA LEU A 27 -7.79 2.58 -15.54
C LEU A 27 -9.20 1.99 -15.58
N PHE A 28 -9.64 1.35 -14.49
CA PHE A 28 -11.01 0.84 -14.37
C PHE A 28 -12.06 1.95 -14.48
N LEU A 29 -11.87 3.06 -13.75
CA LEU A 29 -12.77 4.21 -13.79
C LEU A 29 -12.80 4.87 -15.18
N LEU A 30 -11.66 4.92 -15.88
CA LEU A 30 -11.55 5.47 -17.24
C LEU A 30 -12.21 4.57 -18.29
N ALA A 31 -12.03 3.25 -18.20
CA ALA A 31 -12.59 2.29 -19.13
C ALA A 31 -14.10 2.02 -18.90
N GLY A 32 -14.64 2.42 -17.75
CA GLY A 32 -16.02 2.17 -17.36
C GLY A 32 -16.26 0.75 -16.83
N PHE A 33 -17.52 0.42 -16.56
CA PHE A 33 -17.96 -0.87 -15.98
C PHE A 33 -18.02 -2.02 -17.00
N GLU A 34 -17.06 -2.08 -17.91
CA GLU A 34 -16.89 -3.16 -18.87
C GLU A 34 -16.32 -4.42 -18.19
N ALA A 35 -16.66 -5.62 -18.68
CA ALA A 35 -16.25 -6.88 -18.03
C ALA A 35 -14.72 -7.03 -17.87
N TRP A 36 -13.95 -6.59 -18.87
CA TRP A 36 -12.48 -6.62 -18.82
C TRP A 36 -11.90 -5.62 -17.81
N SER A 37 -12.54 -4.46 -17.71
CA SER A 37 -12.19 -3.37 -16.80
C SER A 37 -12.43 -3.78 -15.34
N VAL A 38 -13.57 -4.42 -15.05
CA VAL A 38 -13.90 -4.98 -13.72
C VAL A 38 -12.83 -6.00 -13.28
N GLY A 39 -12.38 -6.85 -14.20
CA GLY A 39 -11.26 -7.77 -13.99
C GLY A 39 -10.02 -7.06 -13.46
N VAL A 40 -9.56 -6.02 -14.16
CA VAL A 40 -8.33 -5.29 -13.82
C VAL A 40 -8.49 -4.43 -12.56
N GLY A 41 -9.58 -3.67 -12.45
CA GLY A 41 -9.80 -2.77 -11.32
C GLY A 41 -10.14 -3.49 -10.02
N VAL A 42 -11.10 -4.41 -10.06
CA VAL A 42 -11.67 -5.02 -8.86
C VAL A 42 -10.87 -6.25 -8.43
N PHE A 43 -10.50 -7.14 -9.35
CA PHE A 43 -9.79 -8.38 -8.97
C PHE A 43 -8.27 -8.19 -8.81
N PHE A 44 -7.66 -7.18 -9.45
CA PHE A 44 -6.23 -6.88 -9.28
C PHE A 44 -6.00 -5.59 -8.50
N GLY A 45 -6.62 -4.47 -8.91
CA GLY A 45 -6.40 -3.17 -8.26
C GLY A 45 -6.75 -3.17 -6.78
N PHE A 46 -7.94 -3.67 -6.43
CA PHE A 46 -8.43 -3.65 -5.04
C PHE A 46 -7.59 -4.52 -4.09
N PRO A 47 -7.24 -5.79 -4.41
CA PRO A 47 -6.35 -6.58 -3.57
C PRO A 47 -4.94 -5.98 -3.44
N ILE A 48 -4.38 -5.43 -4.52
CA ILE A 48 -3.07 -4.75 -4.48
C ILE A 48 -3.12 -3.56 -3.52
N LEU A 49 -4.17 -2.74 -3.59
CA LEU A 49 -4.42 -1.63 -2.67
C LEU A 49 -4.55 -2.11 -1.23
N LEU A 50 -5.31 -3.18 -0.98
CA LEU A 50 -5.50 -3.72 0.35
C LEU A 50 -4.17 -4.20 0.96
N VAL A 51 -3.34 -4.90 0.18
CA VAL A 51 -2.00 -5.31 0.60
C VAL A 51 -1.11 -4.09 0.88
N ALA A 52 -1.16 -3.07 0.02
CA ALA A 52 -0.40 -1.84 0.21
C ALA A 52 -0.77 -1.14 1.54
N ILE A 53 -2.06 -1.05 1.85
CA ILE A 53 -2.56 -0.46 3.10
C ILE A 53 -2.08 -1.28 4.31
N VAL A 54 -2.20 -2.61 4.27
CA VAL A 54 -1.76 -3.48 5.36
C VAL A 54 -0.26 -3.31 5.64
N LEU A 55 0.57 -3.31 4.58
CA LEU A 55 2.00 -3.10 4.70
C LEU A 55 2.35 -1.73 5.28
N TYR A 56 1.64 -0.68 4.83
CA TYR A 56 1.81 0.67 5.35
C TYR A 56 1.47 0.75 6.84
N VAL A 57 0.30 0.23 7.26
CA VAL A 57 -0.13 0.22 8.66
C VAL A 57 0.88 -0.53 9.53
N ILE A 58 1.37 -1.70 9.10
CA ILE A 58 2.40 -2.45 9.82
C ILE A 58 3.67 -1.61 9.97
N ALA A 59 4.09 -0.90 8.92
CA ALA A 59 5.27 -0.06 8.97
C ALA A 59 5.10 1.11 9.96
N VAL A 60 3.94 1.80 9.92
CA VAL A 60 3.60 2.91 10.81
C VAL A 60 3.52 2.46 12.26
N VAL A 61 2.80 1.37 12.56
CA VAL A 61 2.69 0.85 13.94
C VAL A 61 4.06 0.47 14.49
N ARG A 62 4.94 -0.12 13.66
CA ARG A 62 6.33 -0.45 14.06
C ARG A 62 7.17 0.79 14.31
N ASP A 63 6.91 1.88 13.59
CA ASP A 63 7.61 3.14 13.77
C ASP A 63 7.13 3.88 15.04
N LEU A 64 5.81 3.98 15.24
CA LEU A 64 5.19 4.59 16.41
C LEU A 64 5.59 3.90 17.72
N LYS A 65 5.48 2.56 17.80
CA LYS A 65 5.91 1.78 18.97
C LYS A 65 7.37 1.99 19.34
N LYS A 66 8.20 2.45 18.41
CA LYS A 66 9.62 2.72 18.67
C LYS A 66 9.84 4.15 19.16
N HIS A 67 9.04 5.10 18.70
CA HIS A 67 9.11 6.49 19.13
C HIS A 67 8.45 6.72 20.50
N GLU A 68 7.49 5.88 20.88
CA GLU A 68 6.81 5.93 22.19
C GLU A 68 7.72 5.45 23.36
N VAL A 69 8.79 4.70 23.09
CA VAL A 69 9.73 4.17 24.11
C VAL A 69 10.83 5.18 24.50
N ILE A 70 10.73 6.45 24.08
CA ILE A 70 11.68 7.52 24.47
C ILE A 70 11.05 8.49 25.50
N HIS A 71 9.84 8.23 25.96
CA HIS A 71 9.24 8.90 27.12
C HIS A 71 9.10 7.91 28.28
N ASP A 72 10.22 7.56 28.92
CA ASP A 72 10.35 7.25 30.35
C ASP A 72 11.83 7.19 30.74
#